data_AF-A0A8J2WIK3-F1
#
_entry.id   AF-A0A8J2WIK3-F1
#
_cell.length_a   1.000
_cell.length_b   1.000
_cell.length_c   1.000
_cell.angle_alpha   90.00
_cell.angle_beta   90.00
_cell.angle_gamma   90.00
#
_symmetry.space_group_name_H-M   'P 1'
#
loop_
_entity.id
_entity.type
_entity.pdbx_description
1 polymer ?
#
loop_
_entity_poly.entity_id
_entity_poly.type
_entity_poly.pdbx_seq_one_letter_code
_entity_poly.pdbx_strand_id
1 'polypeptide(L)'
;MQFPDDGGSAAAGTAPVEFDDANSGSSGSSSRCSESARRLIRGLLTVDPQKRVRSLRTLKNHAFYHHFDFESLASKKMDPFPLLEKQRIKRRHFPDETASDAIIFD
;
A
#
# COMPACT_ATOMS: atom_id res chain seq x y z
N MET A 1 -23.65 -6.14 61.70
CA MET A 1 -23.17 -6.85 60.49
C MET A 1 -24.18 -6.62 59.39
N GLN A 2 -23.84 -5.86 58.35
CA GLN A 2 -24.15 -6.06 56.93
C GLN A 2 -23.89 -4.73 56.17
N PHE A 3 -22.95 -4.76 55.23
CA PHE A 3 -22.82 -3.88 54.06
C PHE A 3 -22.52 -4.83 52.86
N PRO A 4 -22.59 -4.44 51.58
CA PRO A 4 -23.41 -3.46 50.83
C PRO A 4 -24.16 -4.18 49.66
N ASP A 5 -25.01 -3.55 48.86
CA ASP A 5 -24.81 -3.00 47.48
C ASP A 5 -26.19 -3.20 46.78
N ASP A 6 -26.75 -2.42 45.86
CA ASP A 6 -26.26 -1.91 44.58
C ASP A 6 -27.46 -1.13 43.97
N GLY A 7 -27.25 0.02 43.32
CA GLY A 7 -28.34 0.66 42.57
C GLY A 7 -28.38 2.19 42.62
N GLY A 8 -27.55 2.81 41.79
CA GLY A 8 -27.56 4.26 41.58
C GLY A 8 -26.88 4.65 40.27
N SER A 9 -27.43 4.16 39.15
CA SER A 9 -27.02 4.58 37.81
C SER A 9 -27.51 6.01 37.53
N ALA A 10 -26.60 6.97 37.45
CA ALA A 10 -26.85 8.29 36.87
C ALA A 10 -25.58 8.91 36.28
N ALA A 11 -25.54 8.86 34.94
CA ALA A 11 -25.10 9.91 34.03
C ALA A 11 -23.84 10.74 34.38
N ALA A 12 -22.75 10.47 33.66
CA ALA A 12 -22.05 11.49 32.89
C ALA A 12 -21.12 10.78 31.89
N GLY A 13 -21.58 10.66 30.65
CA GLY A 13 -20.75 10.22 29.54
C GLY A 13 -19.66 11.24 29.27
N THR A 14 -18.44 10.95 29.73
CA THR A 14 -17.24 11.51 29.10
C THR A 14 -16.95 10.64 27.89
N ALA A 15 -17.47 11.07 26.74
CA ALA A 15 -17.05 10.55 25.46
C ALA A 15 -15.51 10.67 25.39
N PRO A 16 -14.77 9.60 25.04
CA PRO A 16 -13.39 9.76 24.65
C PRO A 16 -13.39 10.63 23.39
N VAL A 17 -12.90 11.85 23.56
CA VAL A 17 -12.42 12.79 22.54
C VAL A 17 -12.01 12.04 21.26
N GLU A 18 -12.87 12.16 20.25
CA GLU A 18 -12.54 11.75 18.89
C GLU A 18 -11.41 12.65 18.42
N PHE A 19 -10.22 12.07 18.23
CA PHE A 19 -9.19 12.70 17.44
C PHE A 19 -9.59 12.56 15.96
N ASP A 20 -10.49 13.43 15.52
CA ASP A 20 -10.70 13.73 14.10
C ASP A 20 -9.44 14.40 13.54
N ASP A 21 -8.42 13.59 13.24
CA ASP A 21 -7.30 13.99 12.39
C ASP A 21 -7.73 13.95 10.92
N ALA A 22 -8.79 14.70 10.62
CA ALA A 22 -9.12 15.12 9.26
C ALA A 22 -8.13 16.19 8.83
N ASN A 23 -6.86 15.81 8.63
CA ASN A 23 -5.89 16.60 7.89
C ASN A 23 -6.28 16.63 6.41
N SER A 24 -7.30 17.43 6.11
CA SER A 24 -7.62 17.96 4.79
C SER A 24 -6.63 19.07 4.47
N GLY A 25 -5.45 18.72 3.93
CA GLY A 25 -4.43 19.75 3.71
C GLY A 25 -3.08 19.29 3.15
N SER A 26 -3.06 18.61 1.99
CA SER A 26 -1.95 18.80 1.04
C SER A 26 -2.36 18.39 -0.37
N SER A 27 -2.71 19.41 -1.15
CA SER A 27 -2.93 19.35 -2.59
C SER A 27 -1.61 18.97 -3.27
N GLY A 28 -1.48 17.70 -3.65
CA GLY A 28 -0.28 17.16 -4.27
C GLY A 28 -0.51 15.81 -4.95
N SER A 29 -1.45 15.75 -5.90
CA SER A 29 -1.64 14.63 -6.86
C SER A 29 -1.86 13.18 -6.34
N SER A 30 -2.08 12.94 -5.05
CA SER A 30 -2.29 11.61 -4.45
C SER A 30 -3.62 10.91 -4.83
N SER A 31 -4.38 11.46 -5.77
CA SER A 31 -5.70 10.99 -6.20
C SER A 31 -5.69 9.70 -7.04
N ARG A 32 -4.53 9.07 -7.27
CA ARG A 32 -4.38 7.98 -8.25
C ARG A 32 -4.30 6.55 -7.70
N CYS A 33 -4.24 6.33 -6.39
CA CYS A 33 -4.13 4.99 -5.83
C CYS A 33 -5.33 4.63 -4.94
N SER A 34 -5.74 3.35 -4.97
CA SER A 34 -6.81 2.83 -4.12
C SER A 34 -6.45 2.95 -2.64
N GLU A 35 -7.47 3.00 -1.77
CA GLU A 35 -7.26 3.12 -0.33
C GLU A 35 -6.46 1.93 0.23
N SER A 36 -6.74 0.72 -0.27
CA SER A 36 -5.95 -0.48 0.07
C SER A 36 -4.48 -0.34 -0.34
N ALA A 37 -4.17 0.28 -1.49
CA ALA A 37 -2.80 0.54 -1.90
C ALA A 37 -2.11 1.58 -1.00
N ARG A 38 -2.80 2.66 -0.61
CA ARG A 38 -2.26 3.66 0.32
C ARG A 38 -1.89 3.05 1.66
N ARG A 39 -2.80 2.24 2.23
CA ARG A 39 -2.58 1.56 3.51
C ARG A 39 -1.39 0.61 3.44
N LEU A 40 -1.26 -0.14 2.34
CA LEU A 40 -0.11 -1.02 2.12
C LEU A 40 1.20 -0.22 2.08
N ILE A 41 1.26 0.84 1.27
CA ILE A 41 2.46 1.67 1.08
C ILE A 41 2.86 2.32 2.41
N ARG A 42 1.91 2.86 3.18
CA ARG A 42 2.17 3.43 4.50
C ARG A 42 2.80 2.43 5.46
N GLY A 43 2.30 1.18 5.49
CA GLY A 43 2.86 0.13 6.35
C GLY A 43 4.25 -0.36 5.93
N LEU A 44 4.55 -0.36 4.63
CA LEU A 44 5.86 -0.74 4.08
C LEU A 44 6.91 0.35 4.26
N LEU A 45 6.51 1.62 4.13
CA LEU A 45 7.39 2.79 4.23
C LEU A 45 7.36 3.45 5.61
N THR A 46 6.88 2.73 6.64
CA THR A 46 6.97 3.20 8.03
C THR A 46 8.43 3.44 8.41
N VAL A 47 8.71 4.62 8.96
CA VAL A 47 10.05 5.05 9.39
C VAL A 47 10.61 4.08 10.43
N ASP A 48 9.81 3.81 11.48
CA ASP A 48 10.16 2.86 12.53
C ASP A 48 10.16 1.41 12.00
N PRO A 49 11.31 0.72 12.00
CA PRO A 49 11.43 -0.65 11.49
C PRO A 49 10.66 -1.67 12.35
N GLN A 50 10.44 -1.39 13.64
CA GLN A 50 9.63 -2.26 14.48
C GLN A 50 8.15 -2.15 14.11
N LYS A 51 7.66 -0.98 13.71
CA LYS A 51 6.26 -0.79 13.28
C LYS A 51 6.04 -1.09 11.79
N ARG A 52 7.10 -1.22 11.00
CA ARG A 52 7.05 -1.58 9.58
C ARG A 52 6.49 -2.98 9.37
N VAL A 53 5.71 -3.15 8.31
CA VAL A 53 5.26 -4.47 7.85
C VAL A 53 6.49 -5.28 7.45
N ARG A 54 6.78 -6.33 8.23
CA ARG A 54 8.00 -7.16 8.12
C ARG A 54 7.73 -8.64 7.87
N SER A 55 6.52 -9.11 8.17
CA SER A 55 6.14 -10.51 7.95
C SER A 55 5.50 -10.68 6.58
N LEU A 56 6.01 -11.65 5.82
CA LEU A 56 5.41 -12.08 4.54
C LEU A 56 3.98 -12.58 4.72
N ARG A 57 3.64 -13.15 5.88
CA ARG A 57 2.27 -13.58 6.19
C ARG A 57 1.33 -12.38 6.29
N THR A 58 1.75 -11.32 6.97
CA THR A 58 0.99 -10.07 7.06
C THR A 58 0.83 -9.41 5.69
N LEU A 59 1.88 -9.48 4.85
CA LEU A 59 1.83 -8.93 3.51
C LEU A 59 0.84 -9.69 2.62
N LYS A 60 0.88 -11.02 2.59
CA LYS A 60 -0.03 -11.86 1.81
C LYS A 60 -1.49 -11.69 2.21
N ASN A 61 -1.76 -11.47 3.49
CA ASN A 61 -3.12 -11.29 4.02
C ASN A 61 -3.65 -9.85 3.87
N HIS A 62 -2.88 -8.94 3.27
CA HIS A 62 -3.30 -7.54 3.15
C HIS A 62 -4.46 -7.38 2.16
N ALA A 63 -5.38 -6.45 2.43
CA ALA A 63 -6.55 -6.15 1.58
C ALA A 63 -6.20 -5.85 0.10
N PHE A 64 -4.98 -5.39 -0.15
CA PHE A 64 -4.47 -5.16 -1.51
C PHE A 64 -4.31 -6.47 -2.32
N TYR A 65 -4.03 -7.58 -1.67
CA TYR A 65 -3.79 -8.89 -2.29
C TYR A 65 -4.99 -9.85 -2.19
N HIS A 66 -6.17 -9.38 -1.73
CA HIS A 66 -7.35 -10.23 -1.58
C HIS A 66 -7.80 -10.95 -2.86
N HIS A 67 -7.51 -10.37 -4.02
CA HIS A 67 -7.83 -10.95 -5.34
C HIS A 67 -6.59 -11.44 -6.08
N PHE A 68 -5.48 -11.64 -5.35
CA PHE A 68 -4.22 -12.09 -5.91
C PHE A 68 -3.91 -13.53 -5.47
N ASP A 69 -3.79 -14.43 -6.44
CA ASP A 69 -3.49 -15.83 -6.18
C ASP A 69 -1.96 -16.07 -6.14
N PHE A 70 -1.45 -16.22 -4.92
CA PHE A 70 -0.04 -16.53 -4.68
C PHE A 70 0.35 -17.97 -5.05
N GLU A 71 -0.59 -18.92 -5.06
CA GLU A 71 -0.31 -20.32 -5.38
C GLU A 71 -0.12 -20.51 -6.89
N SER A 72 -1.00 -19.90 -7.68
CA SER A 72 -0.83 -19.83 -9.14
C SER A 72 0.42 -19.04 -9.54
N LEU A 73 0.80 -18.01 -8.77
CA LEU A 73 2.07 -17.31 -8.97
C LEU A 73 3.28 -18.21 -8.72
N ALA A 74 3.31 -18.91 -7.58
CA ALA A 74 4.42 -19.79 -7.20
C ALA A 74 4.59 -20.95 -8.20
N SER A 75 3.48 -21.46 -8.73
CA SER A 75 3.47 -22.50 -9.75
C SER A 75 3.71 -21.99 -11.19
N LYS A 76 4.02 -20.70 -11.36
CA LYS A 76 4.27 -20.05 -12.68
C LYS A 76 3.10 -20.17 -13.66
N LYS A 77 1.88 -20.37 -13.15
CA LYS A 77 0.64 -20.46 -13.94
C LYS A 77 0.00 -19.09 -14.18
N MET A 78 0.36 -18.10 -13.37
CA MET A 78 0.01 -16.70 -13.59
C MET A 78 0.87 -16.12 -14.72
N ASP A 79 0.21 -15.75 -15.81
CA ASP A 79 0.86 -15.04 -16.92
C ASP A 79 1.14 -13.58 -16.50
N PRO A 80 2.41 -13.14 -16.39
CA PRO A 80 2.72 -11.75 -16.06
C PRO A 80 2.39 -10.79 -17.21
N PHE A 81 2.13 -11.29 -18.43
CA PHE A 81 2.00 -10.49 -19.65
C PHE A 81 0.87 -9.45 -19.68
N PRO A 82 -0.32 -9.64 -19.06
CA PRO A 82 -1.34 -8.58 -19.01
C PRO A 82 -0.87 -7.29 -18.33
N LEU A 83 0.10 -7.38 -17.41
CA LEU A 83 0.74 -6.23 -16.78
C LEU A 83 1.95 -5.71 -17.57
N LEU A 84 2.63 -6.59 -18.32
CA LEU A 84 3.82 -6.27 -19.10
C LEU A 84 3.52 -5.68 -20.48
N GLU A 85 2.33 -5.87 -21.06
CA GLU A 85 1.99 -5.33 -22.39
C GLU A 85 2.20 -3.80 -22.46
N LYS A 86 1.76 -3.10 -21.40
CA LYS A 86 1.98 -1.66 -21.21
C LYS A 86 3.45 -1.29 -21.06
N GLN A 87 4.28 -2.18 -20.49
CA GLN A 87 5.72 -1.99 -20.40
C GLN A 87 6.45 -2.32 -21.70
N ARG A 88 6.02 -3.33 -22.47
CA ARG A 88 6.62 -3.70 -23.76
C ARG A 88 6.56 -2.53 -24.74
N ILE A 89 5.43 -1.83 -24.78
CA ILE A 89 5.26 -0.62 -25.61
C ILE A 89 6.26 0.48 -25.21
N LYS A 90 6.52 0.66 -23.90
CA LYS A 90 7.50 1.65 -23.40
C LYS A 90 8.96 1.25 -23.64
N ARG A 91 9.29 -0.04 -23.57
CA ARG A 91 10.65 -0.56 -23.84
C ARG A 91 10.96 -0.71 -25.33
N ARG A 92 9.97 -0.62 -26.21
CA ARG A 92 10.17 -0.58 -27.67
C ARG A 92 10.64 0.79 -28.17
N HIS A 93 10.60 1.82 -27.34
CA HIS A 93 11.26 3.09 -27.63
C HIS A 93 12.63 3.09 -26.94
N PHE A 94 13.58 2.36 -27.52
CA PHE A 94 14.97 2.74 -27.40
C PHE A 94 15.19 3.84 -28.44
N PRO A 95 15.58 5.07 -28.05
CA PRO A 95 16.09 6.01 -29.04
C PRO A 95 17.31 5.34 -29.69
N ASP A 96 17.29 5.24 -31.00
CA ASP A 96 18.45 4.81 -31.78
C ASP A 96 19.48 5.95 -31.75
N GLU A 97 20.24 6.02 -30.65
CA GLU A 97 21.36 6.96 -30.52
C GLU A 97 22.61 6.46 -31.26
N THR A 98 22.54 5.31 -31.95
CA THR A 98 23.67 4.75 -32.70
C THR A 98 23.72 5.17 -34.17
N ALA A 99 22.72 5.90 -34.67
CA ALA A 99 22.71 6.39 -36.05
C ALA A 99 23.51 7.69 -36.28
N SER A 100 23.89 8.43 -35.23
CA SER A 100 24.48 9.78 -35.37
C SER A 100 25.98 9.88 -35.10
N ASP A 101 26.58 8.93 -34.37
CA ASP A 101 28.00 9.00 -34.00
C ASP A 101 28.80 7.86 -34.64
N ALA A 102 28.84 7.83 -35.98
CA ALA A 102 29.87 7.09 -36.70
C ALA A 102 31.22 7.79 -36.45
N ILE A 103 31.98 7.33 -35.46
CA ILE A 103 33.37 7.74 -35.27
C ILE A 103 34.17 7.20 -36.47
N ILE A 104 34.41 8.07 -37.45
CA ILE A 104 35.35 7.84 -38.55
C ILE A 104 36.75 8.00 -37.97
N PHE A 105 37.56 6.94 -38.02
CA PHE A 105 38.99 7.01 -37.76
C PHE A 105 39.69 7.31 -39.09
N ASP A 106 40.27 8.51 -39.18
CA ASP A 106 41.21 8.93 -40.23
C ASP A 106 42.57 8.23 -40.05
#